data_AF-A0A0N0D1L1-F1
#
_entry.id   AF-A0A0N0D1L1-F1
#
_cell.length_a   1.000
_cell.length_b   1.000
_cell.length_c   1.000
_cell.angle_alpha   90.00
_cell.angle_beta   90.00
_cell.angle_gamma   90.00
#
_symmetry.space_group_name_H-M   'P 1'
#
loop_
_entity.id
_entity.type
_entity.pdbx_description
1 polymer ?
#
loop_
_entity_poly.entity_id
_entity_poly.type
_entity_poly.pdbx_seq_one_letter_code
_entity_poly.pdbx_strand_id
1 'polypeptide(L)'
;MNQNIELSELAKRESERVEWKENVANIENIVKTIVAFANDYSNLGGGYVVCGAKEGKDDHGFQKLIYEGLTASRMHEITQKVLADCRNKVNPEIVPCVEEIIISGNKSKRILIFIIPATNNAHSYRTSRKDSSTYYIRSGSNTIEARNGLLRELLIRKKQLEPWDRRINPKSKIENIDLIIFREYLQEMGLWSHNKSLEDYISDREKLSDFTPPLAGKIGLETILRLKNFSILMFGKKPLDFFEGAYVIFSKYKGDDRSEPTGERQLITGTIIQQARKLIELLNSVSYTAFDKTTETPNQIKYPSIALKEAVINALVHRDYESDQPIRVTVFEDRIEFYSPGGVPIQVDKKKFKIGKATAYWRNQALNYLFNKMQLAQAEGQGIPTIFKAMREEGCPEPVFEIDTESVTCILPAHPRHQTLRVIYDVENTIVLGNYTAAYNKLEEILKKDAYNFRALELFCKVNSLLKTPHNVLKFIKENNIDFKKINSGTVTVIAETLASISEKKE
;
A
#
# COMPACT_ATOMS: atom_id res chain seq x y z
N MET A 1 -15.90 26.49 -30.38
CA MET A 1 -14.82 27.30 -29.77
C MET A 1 -13.56 26.97 -30.54
N ASN A 2 -13.02 27.90 -31.34
CA ASN A 2 -11.70 27.71 -31.94
C ASN A 2 -10.67 27.93 -30.82
N GLN A 3 -10.10 26.86 -30.30
CA GLN A 3 -8.95 26.97 -29.41
C GLN A 3 -7.73 27.13 -30.33
N ASN A 4 -7.13 28.32 -30.41
CA ASN A 4 -5.83 28.45 -31.07
C ASN A 4 -4.81 27.73 -30.18
N ILE A 5 -4.51 26.47 -30.49
CA ILE A 5 -3.48 25.70 -29.78
C ILE A 5 -2.10 26.21 -30.24
N GLU A 6 -1.37 26.86 -29.36
CA GLU A 6 0.04 27.16 -29.59
C GLU A 6 0.91 25.92 -29.30
N LEU A 7 1.64 25.44 -30.32
CA LEU A 7 2.53 24.27 -30.18
C LEU A 7 3.64 24.48 -29.13
N SER A 8 3.99 25.73 -28.83
CA SER A 8 4.93 26.13 -27.78
C SER A 8 4.40 25.88 -26.37
N GLU A 9 3.08 25.87 -26.18
CA GLU A 9 2.43 25.63 -24.89
C GLU A 9 2.22 24.13 -24.61
N LEU A 10 2.24 23.29 -25.65
CA LEU A 10 2.26 21.84 -25.49
C LEU A 10 3.62 21.38 -24.92
N ALA A 11 3.59 20.29 -24.16
CA ALA A 11 4.79 19.74 -23.54
C ALA A 11 5.89 19.50 -24.59
N LYS A 12 7.11 20.00 -24.33
CA LYS A 12 8.30 19.83 -25.19
C LYS A 12 8.69 18.36 -25.44
N ARG A 13 8.09 17.43 -24.68
CA ARG A 13 8.30 15.98 -24.75
C ARG A 13 6.96 15.24 -24.71
N GLU A 14 6.99 13.99 -25.15
CA GLU A 14 5.95 13.01 -24.96
C GLU A 14 5.66 12.91 -23.46
N SER A 15 4.38 12.88 -23.18
CA SER A 15 3.88 12.90 -21.82
C SER A 15 2.64 12.05 -21.72
N GLU A 16 2.05 12.03 -20.54
CA GLU A 16 0.75 11.42 -20.32
C GLU A 16 -0.39 12.13 -21.08
N ARG A 17 -0.14 13.31 -21.65
CA ARG A 17 -1.15 14.10 -22.39
C ARG A 17 -0.77 14.43 -23.82
N VAL A 18 0.45 14.14 -24.26
CA VAL A 18 0.94 14.50 -25.59
C VAL A 18 1.69 13.31 -26.19
N GLU A 19 1.29 12.91 -27.38
CA GLU A 19 1.97 11.90 -28.21
C GLU A 19 2.43 12.55 -29.52
N TRP A 20 3.71 12.40 -29.86
CA TRP A 20 4.29 12.93 -31.09
C TRP A 20 4.43 11.83 -32.14
N LYS A 21 4.04 12.10 -33.39
CA LYS A 21 4.19 11.18 -34.52
C LYS A 21 4.77 11.90 -35.73
N GLU A 22 5.90 11.41 -36.22
CA GLU A 22 6.59 11.97 -37.39
C GLU A 22 5.79 11.72 -38.69
N ASN A 23 5.82 10.49 -39.21
CA ASN A 23 5.28 10.15 -40.53
C ASN A 23 4.01 9.26 -40.52
N VAL A 24 3.43 9.03 -39.33
CA VAL A 24 2.19 8.24 -39.13
C VAL A 24 2.18 6.97 -40.00
N ALA A 25 3.12 6.05 -39.74
CA ALA A 25 3.20 4.80 -40.51
C ALA A 25 2.06 3.82 -40.15
N ASN A 26 1.58 3.87 -38.90
CA ASN A 26 0.57 2.96 -38.39
C ASN A 26 -0.61 3.72 -37.76
N ILE A 27 -1.75 3.71 -38.45
CA ILE A 27 -2.99 4.35 -38.00
C ILE A 27 -3.57 3.66 -36.77
N GLU A 28 -3.42 2.34 -36.64
CA GLU A 28 -3.90 1.61 -35.45
C GLU A 28 -3.23 2.13 -34.17
N ASN A 29 -1.95 2.52 -34.24
CA ASN A 29 -1.25 3.07 -33.08
C ASN A 29 -1.81 4.44 -32.66
N ILE A 30 -2.23 5.27 -33.63
CA ILE A 30 -2.92 6.53 -33.32
C ILE A 30 -4.25 6.25 -32.63
N VAL A 31 -5.06 5.34 -33.19
CA VAL A 31 -6.38 5.02 -32.63
C VAL A 31 -6.26 4.41 -31.22
N LYS A 32 -5.27 3.54 -30.97
CA LYS A 32 -4.96 3.03 -29.62
C LYS A 32 -4.66 4.17 -28.65
N THR A 33 -3.85 5.14 -29.07
CA THR A 33 -3.51 6.30 -28.23
C THR A 33 -4.71 7.23 -28.03
N ILE A 34 -5.56 7.43 -29.03
CA ILE A 34 -6.84 8.16 -28.89
C ILE A 34 -7.73 7.48 -27.85
N VAL A 35 -7.90 6.17 -27.94
CA VAL A 35 -8.67 5.39 -26.94
C VAL A 35 -8.06 5.53 -25.55
N ALA A 36 -6.74 5.45 -25.42
CA ALA A 36 -6.05 5.63 -24.15
C ALA A 36 -6.26 7.01 -23.54
N PHE A 37 -6.23 8.08 -24.35
CA PHE A 37 -6.48 9.44 -23.88
C PHE A 37 -7.96 9.68 -23.51
N ALA A 38 -8.92 9.16 -24.27
CA ALA A 38 -10.34 9.25 -23.92
C ALA A 38 -10.67 8.47 -22.63
N ASN A 39 -10.03 7.30 -22.47
CA ASN A 39 -10.12 6.50 -21.25
C ASN A 39 -9.48 7.20 -20.03
N ASP A 40 -8.61 8.20 -20.25
CA ASP A 40 -8.08 9.13 -19.24
C ASP A 40 -7.83 8.49 -17.87
N TYR A 41 -7.06 7.40 -17.86
CA TYR A 41 -6.90 6.57 -16.66
C TYR A 41 -6.20 7.33 -15.52
N SER A 42 -5.29 8.25 -15.86
CA SER A 42 -4.62 9.20 -14.93
C SER A 42 -5.46 10.42 -14.54
N ASN A 43 -6.68 10.60 -15.08
CA ASN A 43 -7.58 11.73 -14.80
C ASN A 43 -6.96 13.11 -15.09
N LEU A 44 -6.36 13.25 -16.28
CA LEU A 44 -5.69 14.46 -16.76
C LEU A 44 -6.57 15.30 -17.70
N GLY A 45 -7.79 14.85 -17.97
CA GLY A 45 -8.76 15.53 -18.85
C GLY A 45 -8.59 15.20 -20.34
N GLY A 46 -7.80 14.16 -20.66
CA GLY A 46 -7.52 13.74 -22.04
C GLY A 46 -6.16 14.24 -22.56
N GLY A 47 -6.00 14.28 -23.88
CA GLY A 47 -4.70 14.52 -24.51
C GLY A 47 -4.72 14.88 -25.98
N TYR A 48 -3.53 14.99 -26.55
CA TYR A 48 -3.25 15.45 -27.89
C TYR A 48 -2.38 14.44 -28.63
N VAL A 49 -2.79 14.04 -29.84
CA VAL A 49 -1.93 13.30 -30.76
C VAL A 49 -1.52 14.25 -31.87
N VAL A 50 -0.22 14.57 -31.93
CA VAL A 50 0.32 15.54 -32.87
C VAL A 50 1.11 14.82 -33.96
N CYS A 51 0.67 14.99 -35.21
CA CYS A 51 1.24 14.32 -36.38
C CYS A 51 2.00 15.30 -37.28
N GLY A 52 3.17 14.91 -37.78
CA GLY A 52 4.09 15.76 -38.55
C GLY A 52 5.15 16.44 -37.69
N ALA A 53 5.40 15.96 -36.48
CA ALA A 53 6.42 16.50 -35.58
C ALA A 53 7.10 15.39 -34.78
N LYS A 54 8.38 15.60 -34.44
CA LYS A 54 9.19 14.66 -33.67
C LYS A 54 10.05 15.36 -32.63
N GLU A 55 10.47 14.58 -31.64
CA GLU A 55 11.51 14.99 -30.72
C GLU A 55 12.88 14.79 -31.33
N GLY A 56 13.71 15.83 -31.24
CA GLY A 56 15.12 15.78 -31.55
C GLY A 56 15.94 16.38 -30.41
N LYS A 57 17.26 16.39 -30.63
CA LYS A 57 18.19 17.17 -29.82
C LYS A 57 18.76 18.29 -30.68
N ASP A 58 19.00 19.44 -30.07
CA ASP A 58 19.79 20.49 -30.70
C ASP A 58 21.29 20.17 -30.64
N ASP A 59 22.10 21.03 -31.25
CA ASP A 59 23.54 20.89 -31.38
C ASP A 59 24.27 20.90 -30.01
N HIS A 60 23.58 21.29 -28.94
CA HIS A 60 24.08 21.33 -27.57
C HIS A 60 23.50 20.20 -26.69
N GLY A 61 22.75 19.27 -27.29
CA GLY A 61 22.17 18.12 -26.60
C GLY A 61 20.88 18.41 -25.83
N PHE A 62 20.34 19.63 -25.88
CA PHE A 62 19.03 19.97 -25.32
C PHE A 62 17.92 19.51 -26.25
N GLN A 63 16.75 19.23 -25.67
CA GLN A 63 15.61 18.71 -26.42
C GLN A 63 14.97 19.81 -27.27
N LYS A 64 14.77 19.53 -28.56
CA LYS A 64 14.16 20.45 -29.52
C LYS A 64 13.10 19.72 -30.34
N LEU A 65 11.95 20.37 -30.52
CA LEU A 65 10.93 19.88 -31.44
C LEU A 65 11.32 20.14 -32.89
N ILE A 66 11.20 19.11 -33.71
CA ILE A 66 11.44 19.19 -35.15
C ILE A 66 10.10 19.03 -35.86
N TYR A 67 9.69 20.09 -36.56
CA TYR A 67 8.45 20.13 -37.35
C TYR A 67 8.73 19.68 -38.78
N GLU A 68 8.47 18.41 -39.09
CA GLU A 68 8.65 17.89 -40.45
C GLU A 68 7.48 18.23 -41.37
N GLY A 69 6.28 18.26 -40.79
CA GLY A 69 5.00 18.54 -41.42
C GLY A 69 4.53 17.47 -42.41
N LEU A 70 3.22 17.39 -42.60
CA LEU A 70 2.56 16.47 -43.53
C LEU A 70 2.08 17.22 -44.78
N THR A 71 2.07 16.51 -45.92
CA THR A 71 1.43 17.00 -47.15
C THR A 71 -0.09 16.97 -47.02
N ALA A 72 -0.80 17.80 -47.80
CA ALA A 72 -2.26 17.88 -47.75
C ALA A 72 -2.95 16.54 -48.05
N SER A 73 -2.45 15.78 -49.04
CA SER A 73 -2.99 14.46 -49.39
C SER A 73 -2.83 13.46 -48.25
N ARG A 74 -1.65 13.40 -47.63
CA ARG A 74 -1.37 12.49 -46.51
C ARG A 74 -2.18 12.86 -45.27
N MET A 75 -2.32 14.16 -44.99
CA MET A 75 -3.14 14.66 -43.90
C MET A 75 -4.60 14.24 -44.08
N HIS A 76 -5.18 14.47 -45.26
CA HIS A 76 -6.56 14.06 -45.55
C HIS A 76 -6.74 12.55 -45.40
N GLU A 77 -5.81 11.75 -45.92
CA GLU A 77 -5.82 10.29 -45.79
C GLU A 77 -5.81 9.83 -44.32
N ILE A 78 -4.90 10.39 -43.50
CA ILE A 78 -4.78 10.05 -42.08
C ILE A 78 -6.05 10.44 -41.34
N THR A 79 -6.53 11.67 -41.52
CA THR A 79 -7.75 12.17 -40.87
C THR A 79 -8.95 11.28 -41.18
N GLN A 80 -9.19 10.98 -42.46
CA GLN A 80 -10.32 10.14 -42.87
C GLN A 80 -10.23 8.73 -42.26
N LYS A 81 -9.05 8.09 -42.34
CA LYS A 81 -8.87 6.73 -41.81
C LYS A 81 -8.96 6.67 -40.29
N VAL A 82 -8.36 7.63 -39.58
CA VAL A 82 -8.44 7.70 -38.11
C VAL A 82 -9.89 7.90 -37.66
N LEU A 83 -10.61 8.85 -38.25
CA LEU A 83 -12.01 9.09 -37.91
C LEU A 83 -12.91 7.89 -38.25
N ALA A 84 -12.66 7.22 -39.37
CA ALA A 84 -13.39 6.01 -39.75
C ALA A 84 -13.15 4.85 -38.76
N ASP A 85 -11.89 4.64 -38.34
CA ASP A 85 -11.56 3.61 -37.35
C ASP A 85 -12.13 3.95 -35.96
N CYS A 86 -12.08 5.22 -35.55
CA CYS A 86 -12.69 5.68 -34.30
C CYS A 86 -14.23 5.52 -34.29
N ARG A 87 -14.90 5.62 -35.44
CA ARG A 87 -16.35 5.38 -35.55
C ARG A 87 -16.69 3.89 -35.61
N ASN A 88 -15.97 3.12 -36.42
CA ASN A 88 -16.38 1.76 -36.79
C ASN A 88 -15.77 0.67 -35.91
N LYS A 89 -14.62 0.94 -35.28
CA LYS A 89 -13.85 -0.06 -34.52
C LYS A 89 -13.70 0.27 -33.05
N VAL A 90 -14.07 1.48 -32.61
CA VAL A 90 -14.04 1.87 -31.20
C VAL A 90 -15.46 1.83 -30.63
N ASN A 91 -15.63 1.23 -29.46
CA ASN A 91 -16.92 1.14 -28.79
C ASN A 91 -16.79 1.46 -27.28
N PRO A 92 -17.58 2.41 -26.74
CA PRO A 92 -18.42 3.37 -27.47
C PRO A 92 -17.60 4.22 -28.45
N GLU A 93 -18.22 4.81 -29.47
CA GLU A 93 -17.48 5.60 -30.47
C GLU A 93 -16.80 6.84 -29.86
N ILE A 94 -15.69 7.26 -30.47
CA ILE A 94 -14.98 8.51 -30.13
C ILE A 94 -14.94 9.40 -31.36
N VAL A 95 -15.20 10.68 -31.18
CA VAL A 95 -15.01 11.69 -32.23
C VAL A 95 -13.95 12.69 -31.75
N PRO A 96 -12.68 12.53 -32.15
CA PRO A 96 -11.65 13.49 -31.79
C PRO A 96 -11.87 14.82 -32.55
N CYS A 97 -11.60 15.94 -31.89
CA CYS A 97 -11.54 17.23 -32.58
C CYS A 97 -10.22 17.30 -33.38
N VAL A 98 -10.28 17.86 -34.59
CA VAL A 98 -9.13 17.91 -35.50
C VAL A 98 -8.78 19.36 -35.76
N GLU A 99 -7.53 19.71 -35.52
CA GLU A 99 -6.98 21.03 -35.82
C GLU A 99 -5.75 20.92 -36.73
N GLU A 100 -5.57 21.93 -37.57
CA GLU A 100 -4.45 22.03 -38.50
C GLU A 100 -3.63 23.28 -38.19
N ILE A 101 -2.32 23.12 -38.03
CA ILE A 101 -1.40 24.23 -37.79
C ILE A 101 -0.45 24.38 -38.98
N ILE A 102 -0.31 25.61 -39.47
CA ILE A 102 0.63 25.95 -40.54
C ILE A 102 2.01 26.16 -39.93
N ILE A 103 3.03 25.52 -40.51
CA ILE A 103 4.42 25.70 -40.06
C ILE A 103 4.94 27.05 -40.53
N SER A 104 5.45 27.85 -39.59
CA SER A 104 6.10 29.13 -39.89
C SER A 104 7.27 28.92 -40.85
N GLY A 105 7.17 29.46 -42.07
CA GLY A 105 8.21 29.35 -43.11
C GLY A 105 7.97 28.32 -44.21
N ASN A 106 6.95 27.44 -44.10
CA ASN A 106 6.63 26.47 -45.16
C ASN A 106 5.12 26.33 -45.40
N LYS A 107 4.61 26.92 -46.49
CA LYS A 107 3.17 26.92 -46.81
C LYS A 107 2.62 25.56 -47.30
N SER A 108 3.48 24.63 -47.71
CA SER A 108 3.06 23.35 -48.32
C SER A 108 2.92 22.21 -47.32
N LYS A 109 3.36 22.42 -46.07
CA LYS A 109 3.32 21.41 -45.01
C LYS A 109 2.60 21.93 -43.78
N ARG A 110 1.80 21.07 -43.16
CA ARG A 110 1.01 21.38 -41.98
C ARG A 110 1.14 20.30 -40.92
N ILE A 111 0.89 20.67 -39.68
CA ILE A 111 0.82 19.75 -38.54
C ILE A 111 -0.65 19.44 -38.29
N LEU A 112 -0.95 18.17 -38.06
CA LEU A 112 -2.29 17.69 -37.76
C LEU A 112 -2.37 17.35 -36.27
N ILE A 113 -3.36 17.90 -35.58
CA ILE A 113 -3.58 17.65 -34.15
C ILE A 113 -4.94 17.00 -33.97
N PHE A 114 -4.94 15.81 -33.36
CA PHE A 114 -6.16 15.25 -32.78
C PHE A 114 -6.23 15.65 -31.31
N ILE A 115 -7.31 16.31 -30.93
CA ILE A 115 -7.62 16.70 -29.55
C ILE A 115 -8.66 15.71 -29.03
N ILE A 116 -8.32 15.03 -27.94
CA ILE A 116 -9.12 13.96 -27.37
C ILE A 116 -9.53 14.37 -25.95
N PRO A 117 -10.77 14.80 -25.73
CA PRO A 117 -11.26 15.03 -24.38
C PRO A 117 -11.45 13.70 -23.65
N ALA A 118 -11.25 13.72 -22.33
CA ALA A 118 -11.65 12.61 -21.48
C ALA A 118 -13.16 12.40 -21.56
N THR A 119 -13.60 11.14 -21.57
CA THR A 119 -15.02 10.77 -21.61
C THR A 119 -15.43 10.06 -20.33
N ASN A 120 -16.74 9.90 -20.10
CA ASN A 120 -17.25 9.11 -18.98
C ASN A 120 -17.34 7.61 -19.29
N ASN A 121 -17.08 7.19 -20.54
CA ASN A 121 -17.17 5.80 -20.96
C ASN A 121 -15.80 5.13 -20.97
N ALA A 122 -15.76 3.81 -20.74
CA ALA A 122 -14.60 3.00 -21.09
C ALA A 122 -14.72 2.59 -22.55
N HIS A 123 -13.76 3.04 -23.35
CA HIS A 123 -13.68 2.79 -24.78
C HIS A 123 -12.76 1.61 -25.05
N SER A 124 -13.24 0.70 -25.88
CA SER A 124 -12.51 -0.45 -26.39
C SER A 124 -12.23 -0.28 -27.89
N TYR A 125 -11.17 -0.88 -28.39
CA TYR A 125 -10.79 -0.85 -29.80
C TYR A 125 -10.62 -2.28 -30.35
N ARG A 126 -11.30 -2.57 -31.45
CA ARG A 126 -11.15 -3.80 -32.22
C ARG A 126 -10.04 -3.62 -33.27
N THR A 127 -8.85 -4.12 -32.95
CA THR A 127 -7.71 -4.11 -33.88
C THR A 127 -7.92 -5.12 -35.01
N SER A 128 -7.34 -4.89 -36.20
CA SER A 128 -7.50 -5.83 -37.33
C SER A 128 -6.85 -7.20 -37.09
N ARG A 129 -6.01 -7.36 -36.07
CA ARG A 129 -5.29 -8.61 -35.75
C ARG A 129 -5.97 -9.49 -34.69
N LYS A 130 -6.98 -8.98 -33.99
CA LYS A 130 -7.70 -9.68 -32.91
C LYS A 130 -9.20 -9.51 -33.10
N ASP A 131 -9.94 -10.60 -33.05
CA ASP A 131 -11.41 -10.55 -33.09
C ASP A 131 -12.03 -9.91 -31.84
N SER A 132 -11.28 -9.85 -30.73
CA SER A 132 -11.73 -9.24 -29.48
C SER A 132 -11.39 -7.75 -29.39
N SER A 133 -12.33 -6.97 -28.85
CA SER A 133 -12.11 -5.57 -28.51
C SER A 133 -11.18 -5.47 -27.29
N THR A 134 -10.21 -4.58 -27.35
CA THR A 134 -9.18 -4.39 -26.32
C THR A 134 -9.23 -2.97 -25.77
N TYR A 135 -9.01 -2.80 -24.47
CA TYR A 135 -8.99 -1.49 -23.82
C TYR A 135 -7.54 -1.02 -23.72
N TYR A 136 -7.32 0.27 -23.93
CA TYR A 136 -6.00 0.89 -23.83
C TYR A 136 -6.02 2.01 -22.81
N ILE A 137 -4.93 2.16 -22.08
CA ILE A 137 -4.70 3.22 -21.11
C ILE A 137 -3.31 3.82 -21.30
N ARG A 138 -3.14 5.05 -20.85
CA ARG A 138 -1.87 5.74 -20.86
C ARG A 138 -1.14 5.50 -19.53
N SER A 139 0.12 5.09 -19.60
CA SER A 139 1.01 4.93 -18.44
C SER A 139 2.32 5.65 -18.74
N GLY A 140 2.51 6.83 -18.14
CA GLY A 140 3.59 7.73 -18.55
C GLY A 140 3.47 8.13 -20.03
N SER A 141 4.56 8.00 -20.79
CA SER A 141 4.59 8.23 -22.24
C SER A 141 4.21 7.00 -23.07
N ASN A 142 3.69 5.93 -22.46
CA ASN A 142 3.39 4.68 -23.18
C ASN A 142 1.89 4.37 -23.19
N THR A 143 1.41 3.90 -24.35
CA THR A 143 0.07 3.32 -24.49
C THR A 143 0.15 1.81 -24.25
N ILE A 144 -0.53 1.32 -23.20
CA ILE A 144 -0.54 -0.09 -22.82
C ILE A 144 -1.96 -0.67 -22.90
N GLU A 145 -2.05 -1.98 -23.14
CA GLU A 145 -3.32 -2.71 -23.06
C GLU A 145 -3.73 -2.87 -21.59
N ALA A 146 -4.94 -2.44 -21.24
CA ALA A 146 -5.49 -2.66 -19.91
C ALA A 146 -5.98 -4.11 -19.82
N ARG A 147 -5.29 -4.93 -19.00
CA ARG A 147 -5.66 -6.32 -18.71
C ARG A 147 -5.89 -6.52 -17.22
N ASN A 148 -6.61 -7.58 -16.87
CA ASN A 148 -6.83 -8.02 -15.49
C ASN A 148 -7.30 -6.87 -14.58
N GLY A 149 -6.57 -6.60 -13.48
CA GLY A 149 -6.89 -5.53 -12.53
C GLY A 149 -6.97 -4.14 -13.15
N LEU A 150 -6.10 -3.82 -14.13
CA LEU A 150 -6.10 -2.51 -14.81
C LEU A 150 -7.39 -2.27 -15.60
N LEU A 151 -7.86 -3.30 -16.32
CA LEU A 151 -9.13 -3.21 -17.04
C LEU A 151 -10.29 -3.02 -16.08
N ARG A 152 -10.34 -3.81 -15.02
CA ARG A 152 -11.43 -3.75 -14.07
C ARG A 152 -11.48 -2.40 -13.35
N GLU A 153 -10.33 -1.88 -12.95
CA GLU A 153 -10.23 -0.54 -12.36
C GLU A 153 -10.70 0.53 -13.34
N LEU A 154 -10.31 0.45 -14.62
CA LEU A 154 -10.80 1.37 -15.66
C LEU A 154 -12.33 1.34 -15.75
N LEU A 155 -12.94 0.16 -15.79
CA LEU A 155 -14.40 0.01 -15.87
C LEU A 155 -15.11 0.58 -14.63
N ILE A 156 -14.53 0.40 -13.44
CA ILE A 156 -15.04 1.00 -12.20
C ILE A 156 -14.97 2.53 -12.27
N ARG A 157 -13.84 3.09 -12.70
CA ARG A 157 -13.65 4.54 -12.82
C ARG A 157 -14.62 5.18 -13.80
N LYS A 158 -14.89 4.49 -14.91
CA LYS A 158 -15.86 4.92 -15.92
C LYS A 158 -17.30 4.55 -15.56
N LYS A 159 -17.55 4.12 -14.32
CA LYS A 159 -18.88 3.76 -13.78
C LYS A 159 -19.64 2.72 -14.61
N GLN A 160 -18.92 1.91 -15.39
CA GLN A 160 -19.49 0.79 -16.14
C GLN A 160 -19.59 -0.47 -15.29
N LEU A 161 -18.81 -0.53 -14.21
CA LEU A 161 -18.82 -1.64 -13.26
C LEU A 161 -18.87 -1.09 -11.84
N GLU A 162 -19.78 -1.60 -11.02
CA GLU A 162 -19.81 -1.25 -9.60
C GLU A 162 -18.50 -1.72 -8.90
N PRO A 163 -17.99 -0.96 -7.91
CA PRO A 163 -16.95 -1.44 -7.00
C PRO A 163 -17.31 -2.80 -6.39
N TRP A 164 -16.31 -3.65 -6.19
CA TRP A 164 -16.52 -5.05 -5.83
C TRP A 164 -17.36 -5.23 -4.55
N ASP A 165 -17.11 -4.41 -3.53
CA ASP A 165 -17.82 -4.46 -2.25
C ASP A 165 -19.33 -4.20 -2.42
N ARG A 166 -19.72 -3.36 -3.40
CA ARG A 166 -21.10 -2.99 -3.70
C ARG A 166 -21.82 -3.95 -4.66
N ARG A 167 -21.13 -4.95 -5.23
CA ARG A 167 -21.74 -5.94 -6.13
C ARG A 167 -22.58 -6.95 -5.37
N ILE A 168 -23.63 -7.43 -6.02
CA ILE A 168 -24.48 -8.52 -5.51
C ILE A 168 -23.73 -9.84 -5.69
N ASN A 169 -23.70 -10.68 -4.65
CA ASN A 169 -23.14 -12.01 -4.71
C ASN A 169 -24.21 -13.02 -5.15
N PRO A 170 -24.09 -13.66 -6.33
CA PRO A 170 -25.12 -14.57 -6.85
C PRO A 170 -25.34 -15.82 -5.98
N LYS A 171 -24.33 -16.26 -5.23
CA LYS A 171 -24.41 -17.47 -4.40
C LYS A 171 -25.10 -17.21 -3.04
N SER A 172 -25.18 -15.96 -2.62
CA SER A 172 -25.66 -15.59 -1.28
C SER A 172 -27.17 -15.67 -1.12
N LYS A 173 -27.64 -15.80 0.11
CA LYS A 173 -29.04 -15.69 0.51
C LYS A 173 -29.13 -14.84 1.78
N ILE A 174 -30.32 -14.32 2.10
CA ILE A 174 -30.52 -13.47 3.28
C ILE A 174 -30.16 -14.21 4.57
N GLU A 175 -30.42 -15.52 4.65
CA GLU A 175 -30.18 -16.32 5.86
C GLU A 175 -28.69 -16.48 6.19
N ASN A 176 -27.80 -16.11 5.26
CA ASN A 176 -26.36 -16.09 5.48
C ASN A 176 -25.91 -14.94 6.40
N ILE A 177 -26.75 -13.93 6.66
CA ILE A 177 -26.49 -12.92 7.69
C ILE A 177 -26.62 -13.54 9.08
N ASP A 178 -25.64 -13.24 9.93
CA ASP A 178 -25.72 -13.46 11.37
C ASP A 178 -26.47 -12.29 12.01
N LEU A 179 -27.73 -12.53 12.39
CA LEU A 179 -28.61 -11.50 12.93
C LEU A 179 -28.14 -10.95 14.29
N ILE A 180 -27.38 -11.75 15.06
CA ILE A 180 -26.85 -11.32 16.36
C ILE A 180 -25.74 -10.31 16.13
N ILE A 181 -24.74 -10.68 15.32
CA ILE A 181 -23.62 -9.80 14.94
C ILE A 181 -24.15 -8.56 14.21
N PHE A 182 -25.13 -8.74 13.33
CA PHE A 182 -25.71 -7.63 12.58
C PHE A 182 -26.34 -6.59 13.52
N ARG A 183 -27.15 -7.04 14.50
CA ARG A 183 -27.75 -6.14 15.49
C ARG A 183 -26.70 -5.47 16.37
N GLU A 184 -25.73 -6.22 16.87
CA GLU A 184 -24.61 -5.70 17.67
C GLU A 184 -23.89 -4.57 16.93
N TYR A 185 -23.51 -4.81 15.67
CA TYR A 185 -22.77 -3.82 14.89
C TYR A 185 -23.63 -2.61 14.52
N LEU A 186 -24.92 -2.77 14.24
CA LEU A 186 -25.81 -1.62 14.04
C LEU A 186 -25.93 -0.75 15.29
N GLN A 187 -25.97 -1.36 16.48
CA GLN A 187 -26.01 -0.62 17.75
C GLN A 187 -24.69 0.11 18.00
N GLU A 188 -23.56 -0.56 17.83
CA GLU A 188 -22.23 0.07 17.98
C GLU A 188 -22.02 1.24 17.01
N MET A 189 -22.47 1.11 15.75
CA MET A 189 -22.38 2.19 14.77
C MET A 189 -23.38 3.34 15.02
N GLY A 190 -24.31 3.19 15.97
CA GLY A 190 -25.41 4.12 16.19
C GLY A 190 -26.42 4.18 15.03
N LEU A 191 -26.52 3.11 14.25
CA LEU A 191 -27.42 2.98 13.10
C LEU A 191 -28.71 2.21 13.42
N TRP A 192 -28.80 1.64 14.62
CA TRP A 192 -29.99 0.91 15.08
C TRP A 192 -31.13 1.86 15.46
N SER A 193 -32.28 1.69 14.80
CA SER A 193 -33.54 2.32 15.17
C SER A 193 -34.47 1.33 15.88
N HIS A 194 -34.97 1.71 17.05
CA HIS A 194 -35.89 0.89 17.87
C HIS A 194 -37.26 0.65 17.20
N ASN A 195 -37.62 1.47 16.23
CA ASN A 195 -38.91 1.40 15.52
C ASN A 195 -38.84 0.52 14.27
N LYS A 196 -37.71 -0.13 14.00
CA LYS A 196 -37.49 -0.97 12.82
C LYS A 196 -37.11 -2.39 13.24
N SER A 197 -37.61 -3.37 12.50
CA SER A 197 -37.17 -4.77 12.58
C SER A 197 -35.81 -4.94 11.89
N LEU A 198 -35.11 -6.05 12.14
CA LEU A 198 -33.84 -6.33 11.45
C LEU A 198 -34.08 -6.59 9.95
N GLU A 199 -35.23 -7.19 9.63
CA GLU A 199 -35.67 -7.52 8.29
C GLU A 199 -35.86 -6.28 7.41
N ASP A 200 -36.27 -5.15 8.00
CA ASP A 200 -36.43 -3.88 7.28
C ASP A 200 -35.10 -3.40 6.67
N TYR A 201 -33.99 -3.61 7.39
CA TYR A 201 -32.65 -3.27 6.91
C TYR A 201 -32.15 -4.24 5.84
N ILE A 202 -32.62 -5.49 5.83
CA ILE A 202 -32.23 -6.52 4.86
C ILE A 202 -33.18 -6.47 3.65
N SER A 203 -33.21 -5.31 2.98
CA SER A 203 -34.03 -5.06 1.80
C SER A 203 -33.20 -4.54 0.63
N ASP A 204 -33.82 -4.45 -0.55
CA ASP A 204 -33.25 -3.84 -1.77
C ASP A 204 -33.44 -2.33 -1.83
N ARG A 205 -34.08 -1.73 -0.83
CA ARG A 205 -34.43 -0.30 -0.81
C ARG A 205 -33.76 0.45 0.33
N GLU A 206 -33.79 -0.14 1.52
CA GLU A 206 -33.28 0.51 2.72
C GLU A 206 -31.76 0.55 2.70
N LYS A 207 -31.21 1.74 2.90
CA LYS A 207 -29.77 1.94 3.07
C LYS A 207 -29.48 2.10 4.54
N LEU A 208 -28.34 1.59 4.99
CA LEU A 208 -27.84 1.88 6.35
C LEU A 208 -27.46 3.37 6.51
N SER A 209 -27.07 4.01 5.42
CA SER A 209 -26.70 5.42 5.33
C SER A 209 -26.64 5.88 3.87
N ASP A 210 -26.55 7.18 3.63
CA ASP A 210 -26.39 7.73 2.27
C ASP A 210 -25.13 7.26 1.55
N PHE A 211 -24.10 6.85 2.30
CA PHE A 211 -22.81 6.41 1.79
C PHE A 211 -22.71 4.91 1.52
N THR A 212 -23.71 4.14 1.95
CA THR A 212 -23.76 2.68 1.80
C THR A 212 -24.93 2.29 0.90
N PRO A 213 -24.75 1.39 -0.09
CA PRO A 213 -25.89 0.83 -0.79
C PRO A 213 -26.73 -0.07 0.15
N PRO A 214 -27.95 -0.46 -0.26
CA PRO A 214 -28.75 -1.46 0.47
C PRO A 214 -27.98 -2.76 0.68
N LEU A 215 -28.26 -3.48 1.77
CA LEU A 215 -27.53 -4.70 2.12
C LEU A 215 -27.74 -5.85 1.12
N ALA A 216 -28.92 -5.87 0.49
CA ALA A 216 -29.33 -6.86 -0.49
C ALA A 216 -29.79 -6.21 -1.79
N GLY A 217 -29.93 -7.01 -2.84
CA GLY A 217 -30.47 -6.59 -4.12
C GLY A 217 -30.92 -7.78 -4.94
N LYS A 218 -31.61 -7.50 -6.04
CA LYS A 218 -32.07 -8.51 -7.00
C LYS A 218 -31.15 -8.56 -8.21
N ILE A 219 -30.98 -9.75 -8.78
CA ILE A 219 -30.19 -9.95 -9.99
C ILE A 219 -31.16 -10.14 -11.17
N GLY A 220 -31.12 -9.23 -12.14
CA GLY A 220 -31.98 -9.30 -13.32
C GLY A 220 -33.47 -9.35 -12.96
N LEU A 221 -34.14 -10.41 -13.40
CA LEU A 221 -35.58 -10.65 -13.15
C LEU A 221 -35.84 -11.55 -11.94
N GLU A 222 -34.82 -11.90 -11.16
CA GLU A 222 -35.00 -12.73 -9.96
C GLU A 222 -35.84 -11.98 -8.91
N THR A 223 -36.78 -12.69 -8.30
CA THR A 223 -37.55 -12.18 -7.15
C THR A 223 -36.81 -12.35 -5.83
N ILE A 224 -35.79 -13.21 -5.80
CA ILE A 224 -35.01 -13.54 -4.61
C ILE A 224 -33.98 -12.45 -4.33
N LEU A 225 -33.95 -11.99 -3.09
CA LEU A 225 -32.93 -11.06 -2.61
C LEU A 225 -31.61 -11.79 -2.36
N ARG A 226 -30.54 -11.22 -2.89
CA ARG A 226 -29.17 -11.68 -2.77
C ARG A 226 -28.36 -10.60 -2.04
N LEU A 227 -27.44 -11.00 -1.18
CA LEU A 227 -26.62 -10.07 -0.42
C LEU A 227 -25.55 -9.43 -1.30
N LYS A 228 -25.20 -8.18 -0.98
CA LYS A 228 -23.99 -7.56 -1.53
C LYS A 228 -22.73 -8.08 -0.81
N ASN A 229 -21.60 -8.02 -1.49
CA ASN A 229 -20.34 -8.56 -0.98
C ASN A 229 -19.93 -7.97 0.37
N PHE A 230 -20.07 -6.64 0.54
CA PHE A 230 -19.75 -5.97 1.80
C PHE A 230 -20.62 -6.48 2.97
N SER A 231 -21.90 -6.77 2.71
CA SER A 231 -22.85 -7.28 3.71
C SER A 231 -22.40 -8.65 4.23
N ILE A 232 -21.90 -9.51 3.33
CA ILE A 232 -21.38 -10.83 3.69
C ILE A 232 -20.09 -10.70 4.50
N LEU A 233 -19.17 -9.81 4.11
CA LEU A 233 -17.92 -9.60 4.84
C LEU A 233 -18.12 -9.03 6.25
N MET A 234 -19.08 -8.13 6.42
CA MET A 234 -19.36 -7.46 7.69
C MET A 234 -20.24 -8.29 8.62
N PHE A 235 -21.25 -8.97 8.08
CA PHE A 235 -22.34 -9.57 8.88
C PHE A 235 -22.61 -11.04 8.55
N GLY A 236 -21.82 -11.67 7.68
CA GLY A 236 -22.04 -13.06 7.27
C GLY A 236 -21.59 -14.08 8.32
N LYS A 237 -22.34 -15.17 8.46
CA LYS A 237 -22.01 -16.31 9.34
C LYS A 237 -20.70 -17.02 8.94
N LYS A 238 -20.46 -17.15 7.63
CA LYS A 238 -19.28 -17.81 7.05
C LYS A 238 -18.81 -17.09 5.78
N PRO A 239 -18.13 -15.94 5.91
CA PRO A 239 -17.69 -15.17 4.74
C PRO A 239 -16.73 -15.95 3.82
N LEU A 240 -15.98 -16.91 4.39
CA LEU A 240 -15.02 -17.75 3.66
C LEU A 240 -15.68 -18.66 2.62
N ASP A 241 -16.95 -19.05 2.81
CA ASP A 241 -17.71 -19.85 1.84
C ASP A 241 -18.01 -19.07 0.54
N PHE A 242 -17.91 -17.74 0.60
CA PHE A 242 -18.15 -16.83 -0.53
C PHE A 242 -16.85 -16.26 -1.10
N PHE A 243 -15.83 -16.10 -0.27
CA PHE A 243 -14.57 -15.44 -0.62
C PHE A 243 -13.40 -16.23 -0.03
N GLU A 244 -12.80 -17.10 -0.84
CA GLU A 244 -11.76 -18.03 -0.37
C GLU A 244 -10.54 -17.32 0.20
N GLY A 245 -10.17 -16.15 -0.33
CA GLY A 245 -9.05 -15.34 0.16
C GLY A 245 -9.36 -14.40 1.35
N ALA A 246 -10.61 -14.33 1.82
CA ALA A 246 -11.04 -13.34 2.83
C ALA A 246 -10.71 -13.75 4.28
N TYR A 247 -9.44 -14.07 4.53
CA TYR A 247 -8.91 -14.38 5.86
C TYR A 247 -7.52 -13.77 6.04
N VAL A 248 -7.07 -13.70 7.29
CA VAL A 248 -5.72 -13.27 7.64
C VAL A 248 -4.90 -14.46 8.13
N ILE A 249 -3.67 -14.57 7.62
CA ILE A 249 -2.65 -15.44 8.20
C ILE A 249 -1.81 -14.57 9.14
N PHE A 250 -1.85 -14.89 10.44
CA PHE A 250 -0.94 -14.32 11.42
C PHE A 250 0.20 -15.29 11.67
N SER A 251 1.44 -14.82 11.53
CA SER A 251 2.65 -15.62 11.76
C SER A 251 3.60 -14.87 12.68
N LYS A 252 4.17 -15.56 13.65
CA LYS A 252 5.17 -15.01 14.58
C LYS A 252 6.42 -15.87 14.53
N TYR A 253 7.53 -15.27 14.13
CA TYR A 253 8.85 -15.89 14.09
C TYR A 253 9.74 -15.32 15.18
N LYS A 254 10.62 -16.14 15.74
CA LYS A 254 11.58 -15.69 16.75
C LYS A 254 12.75 -14.95 16.12
N GLY A 255 13.18 -15.33 14.92
CA GLY A 255 14.24 -14.67 14.15
C GLY A 255 13.76 -13.56 13.21
N ASP A 256 14.66 -13.20 12.30
CA ASP A 256 14.52 -12.15 11.27
C ASP A 256 14.07 -12.68 9.90
N ASP A 257 14.08 -14.01 9.72
CA ASP A 257 13.66 -14.70 8.50
C ASP A 257 12.63 -15.83 8.76
N ARG A 258 11.88 -16.17 7.72
CA ARG A 258 10.84 -17.20 7.67
C ARG A 258 11.41 -18.63 7.65
N SER A 259 12.74 -18.80 7.58
CA SER A 259 13.44 -20.09 7.63
C SER A 259 13.48 -20.71 9.04
N GLU A 260 13.07 -19.96 10.06
CA GLU A 260 13.04 -20.42 11.45
C GLU A 260 12.06 -21.60 11.66
N PRO A 261 12.50 -22.71 12.28
CA PRO A 261 11.68 -23.92 12.44
C PRO A 261 10.56 -23.78 13.49
N THR A 262 10.55 -22.73 14.32
CA THR A 262 9.60 -22.55 15.44
C THR A 262 8.73 -21.29 15.29
N GLY A 263 8.03 -21.19 14.15
CA GLY A 263 7.02 -20.15 13.92
C GLY A 263 5.64 -20.54 14.44
N GLU A 264 4.96 -19.65 15.16
CA GLU A 264 3.53 -19.79 15.47
C GLU A 264 2.73 -19.26 14.30
N ARG A 265 1.78 -20.06 13.78
CA ARG A 265 0.89 -19.65 12.68
C ARG A 265 -0.56 -19.84 13.09
N GLN A 266 -1.34 -18.77 12.97
CA GLN A 266 -2.77 -18.77 13.25
C GLN A 266 -3.54 -18.25 12.03
N LEU A 267 -4.61 -18.97 11.66
CA LEU A 267 -5.59 -18.49 10.70
C LEU A 267 -6.67 -17.71 11.45
N ILE A 268 -6.92 -16.48 10.99
CA ILE A 268 -7.96 -15.60 11.54
C ILE A 268 -9.06 -15.49 10.48
N THR A 269 -10.20 -16.08 10.78
CA THR A 269 -11.39 -16.13 9.92
C THR A 269 -12.58 -15.45 10.63
N GLY A 270 -13.72 -15.35 9.94
CA GLY A 270 -14.93 -14.67 10.44
C GLY A 270 -15.21 -13.38 9.68
N THR A 271 -16.05 -12.51 10.24
CA THR A 271 -16.32 -11.19 9.65
C THR A 271 -15.06 -10.33 9.69
N ILE A 272 -14.93 -9.38 8.77
CA ILE A 272 -13.74 -8.51 8.71
C ILE A 272 -13.54 -7.69 9.99
N ILE A 273 -14.62 -7.40 10.74
CA ILE A 273 -14.56 -6.75 12.05
C ILE A 273 -14.00 -7.70 13.11
N GLN A 274 -14.45 -8.96 13.15
CA GLN A 274 -13.87 -9.98 14.04
C GLN A 274 -12.39 -10.20 13.73
N GLN A 275 -12.03 -10.27 12.44
CA GLN A 275 -10.64 -10.38 12.01
C GLN A 275 -9.81 -9.18 12.48
N ALA A 276 -10.32 -7.95 12.32
CA ALA A 276 -9.66 -6.73 12.79
C ALA A 276 -9.45 -6.73 14.31
N ARG A 277 -10.51 -6.97 15.08
CA ARG A 277 -10.45 -6.99 16.56
C ARG A 277 -9.43 -8.01 17.08
N LYS A 278 -9.50 -9.25 16.59
CA LYS A 278 -8.59 -10.32 16.98
C LYS A 278 -7.14 -10.03 16.59
N LEU A 279 -6.91 -9.48 15.40
CA LEU A 279 -5.56 -9.14 14.95
C LEU A 279 -4.97 -7.98 15.78
N ILE A 280 -5.76 -6.95 16.10
CA ILE A 280 -5.34 -5.85 16.98
C ILE A 280 -4.98 -6.39 18.38
N GLU A 281 -5.80 -7.28 18.93
CA GLU A 281 -5.53 -7.93 20.22
C GLU A 281 -4.19 -8.71 20.20
N LEU A 282 -3.97 -9.54 19.19
CA LEU A 282 -2.73 -10.30 19.02
C LEU A 282 -1.51 -9.38 18.86
N LEU A 283 -1.63 -8.31 18.08
CA LEU A 283 -0.53 -7.36 17.88
C LEU A 283 -0.23 -6.54 19.14
N ASN A 284 -1.25 -6.15 19.90
CA ASN A 284 -1.06 -5.50 21.19
C ASN A 284 -0.37 -6.44 22.20
N SER A 285 -0.61 -7.74 22.14
CA SER A 285 0.11 -8.72 22.99
C SER A 285 1.62 -8.80 22.66
N VAL A 286 1.99 -8.49 21.41
CA VAL A 286 3.39 -8.43 20.95
C VAL A 286 4.02 -7.08 21.30
N SER A 287 3.22 -6.01 21.35
CA SER A 287 3.68 -4.68 21.72
C SER A 287 3.71 -4.49 23.24
N TYR A 288 4.76 -5.02 23.88
CA TYR A 288 5.02 -4.75 25.29
C TYR A 288 5.80 -3.46 25.47
N THR A 289 5.61 -2.81 26.62
CA THR A 289 6.39 -1.64 27.04
C THR A 289 7.64 -2.11 27.74
N ALA A 290 8.80 -1.64 27.31
CA ALA A 290 10.05 -1.85 28.03
C ALA A 290 10.05 -0.94 29.27
N PHE A 291 9.95 -1.55 30.44
CA PHE A 291 10.11 -0.86 31.72
C PHE A 291 11.57 -0.99 32.16
N ASP A 292 12.27 0.13 32.20
CA ASP A 292 13.58 0.20 32.84
C ASP A 292 13.50 1.16 34.02
N LYS A 293 13.44 0.62 35.24
CA LYS A 293 13.41 1.41 36.48
C LYS A 293 14.80 1.89 36.91
N THR A 294 15.86 1.50 36.20
CA THR A 294 17.25 1.78 36.58
C THR A 294 17.85 3.00 35.87
N THR A 295 17.21 3.46 34.79
CA THR A 295 17.57 4.67 34.05
C THR A 295 16.45 5.70 34.10
N GLU A 296 16.77 6.99 34.14
CA GLU A 296 15.79 8.11 34.09
C GLU A 296 15.04 8.23 32.73
N THR A 297 15.29 7.33 31.79
CA THR A 297 14.69 7.37 30.46
C THR A 297 13.24 6.86 30.48
N PRO A 298 12.31 7.53 29.78
CA PRO A 298 10.90 7.15 29.77
C PRO A 298 10.69 5.75 29.18
N ASN A 299 9.68 5.05 29.69
CA ASN A 299 9.22 3.76 29.19
C ASN A 299 8.97 3.83 27.67
N GLN A 300 9.50 2.87 26.91
CA GLN A 300 9.38 2.86 25.46
C GLN A 300 8.53 1.68 24.99
N ILE A 301 7.51 1.97 24.18
CA ILE A 301 6.62 0.96 23.60
C ILE A 301 7.33 0.32 22.40
N LYS A 302 7.20 -1.01 22.21
CA LYS A 302 7.83 -1.69 21.06
C LYS A 302 7.24 -1.22 19.74
N TYR A 303 5.90 -1.11 19.68
CA TYR A 303 5.12 -0.61 18.55
C TYR A 303 3.92 0.23 19.03
N PRO A 304 3.72 1.45 18.54
CA PRO A 304 2.56 2.26 18.93
C PRO A 304 1.25 1.55 18.58
N SER A 305 0.33 1.42 19.54
CA SER A 305 -0.98 0.76 19.35
C SER A 305 -1.82 1.43 18.25
N ILE A 306 -1.70 2.76 18.13
CA ILE A 306 -2.33 3.55 17.08
C ILE A 306 -1.81 3.13 15.69
N ALA A 307 -0.49 2.98 15.53
CA ALA A 307 0.12 2.57 14.28
C ALA A 307 -0.29 1.14 13.90
N LEU A 308 -0.33 0.22 14.88
CA LEU A 308 -0.77 -1.17 14.67
C LEU A 308 -2.24 -1.23 14.22
N LYS A 309 -3.13 -0.53 14.94
CA LYS A 309 -4.56 -0.46 14.63
C LYS A 309 -4.79 0.06 13.20
N GLU A 310 -4.10 1.13 12.84
CA GLU A 310 -4.24 1.76 11.53
C GLU A 310 -3.65 0.89 10.40
N ALA A 311 -2.53 0.20 10.64
CA ALA A 311 -1.95 -0.73 9.67
C ALA A 311 -2.88 -1.93 9.39
N VAL A 312 -3.52 -2.49 10.44
CA VAL A 312 -4.51 -3.58 10.32
C VAL A 312 -5.70 -3.15 9.47
N ILE A 313 -6.26 -1.98 9.76
CA ILE A 313 -7.44 -1.48 9.07
C ILE A 313 -7.13 -1.18 7.61
N ASN A 314 -5.99 -0.55 7.34
CA ASN A 314 -5.58 -0.28 5.97
C ASN A 314 -5.40 -1.59 5.18
N ALA A 315 -4.80 -2.62 5.78
CA ALA A 315 -4.65 -3.92 5.15
C ALA A 315 -6.01 -4.57 4.81
N LEU A 316 -7.01 -4.47 5.69
CA LEU A 316 -8.34 -5.07 5.52
C LEU A 316 -9.26 -4.27 4.59
N VAL A 317 -9.36 -2.97 4.77
CA VAL A 317 -10.29 -2.09 4.03
C VAL A 317 -9.82 -1.89 2.60
N HIS A 318 -8.50 -1.74 2.38
CA HIS A 318 -7.95 -1.54 1.04
C HIS A 318 -7.59 -2.84 0.32
N ARG A 319 -7.84 -4.01 0.92
CA ARG A 319 -7.62 -5.32 0.29
C ARG A 319 -8.35 -5.43 -1.05
N ASP A 320 -7.69 -6.01 -2.05
CA ASP A 320 -8.38 -6.54 -3.21
C ASP A 320 -9.06 -7.88 -2.87
N TYR A 321 -10.38 -7.84 -2.70
CA TYR A 321 -11.17 -9.01 -2.35
C TYR A 321 -11.51 -9.93 -3.52
N GLU A 322 -11.12 -9.57 -4.74
CA GLU A 322 -11.19 -10.47 -5.89
C GLU A 322 -9.98 -11.39 -5.99
N SER A 323 -8.91 -11.10 -5.24
CA SER A 323 -7.75 -11.98 -5.12
C SER A 323 -8.02 -13.10 -4.11
N ASP A 324 -7.58 -14.30 -4.45
CA ASP A 324 -7.62 -15.46 -3.53
C ASP A 324 -6.47 -15.44 -2.51
N GLN A 325 -5.50 -14.52 -2.67
CA GLN A 325 -4.40 -14.42 -1.73
C GLN A 325 -4.85 -13.80 -0.40
N PRO A 326 -4.60 -14.42 0.76
CA PRO A 326 -4.95 -13.84 2.05
C PRO A 326 -4.03 -12.67 2.42
N ILE A 327 -4.48 -11.85 3.36
CA ILE A 327 -3.59 -10.91 4.06
C ILE A 327 -2.62 -11.74 4.90
N ARG A 328 -1.34 -11.37 4.90
CA ARG A 328 -0.34 -11.99 5.78
C ARG A 328 0.20 -10.94 6.72
N VAL A 329 0.06 -11.17 8.01
CA VAL A 329 0.69 -10.35 9.05
C VAL A 329 1.78 -11.19 9.68
N THR A 330 3.02 -10.80 9.42
CA THR A 330 4.19 -11.53 9.90
C THR A 330 4.92 -10.68 10.92
N VAL A 331 5.00 -11.19 12.14
CA VAL A 331 5.77 -10.60 13.23
C VAL A 331 7.14 -11.26 13.23
N PHE A 332 8.17 -10.46 12.96
CA PHE A 332 9.56 -10.82 13.17
C PHE A 332 10.06 -10.24 14.49
N GLU A 333 11.30 -10.58 14.82
CA GLU A 333 12.00 -10.01 15.95
C GLU A 333 12.05 -8.47 15.94
N ASP A 334 12.42 -7.93 14.79
CA ASP A 334 12.82 -6.54 14.54
C ASP A 334 11.75 -5.70 13.86
N ARG A 335 10.73 -6.33 13.26
CA ARG A 335 9.67 -5.64 12.51
C ARG A 335 8.37 -6.42 12.45
N ILE A 336 7.30 -5.75 12.05
CA ILE A 336 6.02 -6.37 11.66
C ILE A 336 5.72 -6.02 10.21
N GLU A 337 5.46 -7.03 9.41
CA GLU A 337 5.09 -6.91 7.99
C GLU A 337 3.59 -7.17 7.81
N PHE A 338 2.89 -6.20 7.23
CA PHE A 338 1.49 -6.29 6.84
C PHE A 338 1.41 -6.38 5.31
N TYR A 339 1.34 -7.61 4.79
CA TYR A 339 1.13 -7.87 3.37
C TYR A 339 -0.37 -7.87 3.06
N SER A 340 -0.80 -6.99 2.15
CA SER A 340 -2.16 -6.96 1.62
C SER A 340 -2.17 -7.12 0.10
N PRO A 341 -3.03 -8.02 -0.45
CA PRO A 341 -3.19 -8.17 -1.89
C PRO A 341 -3.90 -6.95 -2.50
N GLY A 342 -3.49 -6.63 -3.73
CA GLY A 342 -3.95 -5.48 -4.51
C GLY A 342 -2.98 -4.31 -4.39
N GLY A 343 -2.32 -3.95 -5.50
CA GLY A 343 -1.38 -2.82 -5.56
C GLY A 343 -2.01 -1.46 -5.25
N VAL A 344 -1.19 -0.44 -5.06
CA VAL A 344 -1.67 0.94 -4.89
C VAL A 344 -2.34 1.41 -6.20
N PRO A 345 -3.58 1.96 -6.14
CA PRO A 345 -4.26 2.53 -7.31
C PRO A 345 -3.38 3.57 -8.01
N ILE A 346 -3.37 3.60 -9.36
CA ILE A 346 -2.39 4.41 -10.11
C ILE A 346 -2.46 5.91 -9.80
N GLN A 347 -3.63 6.38 -9.34
CA GLN A 347 -3.88 7.80 -9.07
C GLN A 347 -3.16 8.26 -7.81
N VAL A 348 -2.79 7.31 -6.96
CA VAL A 348 -2.01 7.58 -5.78
C VAL A 348 -0.54 7.57 -6.19
N ASP A 349 0.06 8.75 -6.18
CA ASP A 349 1.49 8.91 -6.46
C ASP A 349 2.31 8.07 -5.47
N LYS A 350 2.96 7.02 -6.00
CA LYS A 350 3.77 6.08 -5.21
C LYS A 350 4.86 6.79 -4.41
N LYS A 351 5.43 7.88 -4.93
CA LYS A 351 6.45 8.67 -4.22
C LYS A 351 5.83 9.41 -3.04
N LYS A 352 4.66 10.03 -3.24
CA LYS A 352 3.91 10.69 -2.15
C LYS A 352 3.39 9.69 -1.13
N PHE A 353 2.99 8.50 -1.55
CA PHE A 353 2.54 7.44 -0.66
C PHE A 353 3.64 7.01 0.32
N LYS A 354 4.85 6.79 -0.19
CA LYS A 354 6.01 6.40 0.63
C LYS A 354 6.40 7.43 1.70
N ILE A 355 6.03 8.70 1.52
CA ILE A 355 6.28 9.77 2.50
C ILE A 355 5.03 10.20 3.26
N GLY A 356 3.94 9.41 3.18
CA GLY A 356 2.69 9.69 3.88
C GLY A 356 1.90 10.91 3.40
N LYS A 357 2.14 11.38 2.17
CA LYS A 357 1.46 12.54 1.54
C LYS A 357 0.53 12.16 0.39
N ALA A 358 0.18 10.88 0.27
CA ALA A 358 -0.73 10.40 -0.76
C ALA A 358 -2.14 10.98 -0.59
N THR A 359 -2.82 11.24 -1.71
CA THR A 359 -4.25 11.52 -1.72
C THR A 359 -5.03 10.26 -1.35
N ALA A 360 -6.08 10.43 -0.55
CA ALA A 360 -6.92 9.32 -0.13
C ALA A 360 -7.67 8.73 -1.34
N TYR A 361 -7.58 7.41 -1.52
CA TYR A 361 -8.38 6.66 -2.48
C TYR A 361 -8.82 5.34 -1.87
N TRP A 362 -10.13 5.09 -1.92
CA TRP A 362 -10.74 3.90 -1.33
C TRP A 362 -11.21 2.94 -2.41
N ARG A 363 -10.63 1.74 -2.41
CA ARG A 363 -11.06 0.62 -3.26
C ARG A 363 -12.45 0.12 -2.88
N ASN A 364 -12.71 0.02 -1.58
CA ASN A 364 -13.97 -0.49 -1.02
C ASN A 364 -14.63 0.61 -0.17
N GLN A 365 -15.43 1.47 -0.81
CA GLN A 365 -16.02 2.65 -0.17
C GLN A 365 -17.04 2.30 0.92
N ALA A 366 -17.87 1.27 0.70
CA ALA A 366 -18.87 0.87 1.69
C ALA A 366 -18.21 0.28 2.94
N LEU A 367 -17.14 -0.53 2.74
CA LEU A 367 -16.35 -1.06 3.84
C LEU A 367 -15.67 0.06 4.64
N ASN A 368 -15.03 1.01 3.97
CA ASN A 368 -14.38 2.14 4.62
C ASN A 368 -15.35 2.95 5.50
N TYR A 369 -16.53 3.28 4.97
CA TYR A 369 -17.54 4.01 5.72
C TYR A 369 -17.99 3.26 6.98
N LEU A 370 -18.25 1.95 6.87
CA LEU A 370 -18.68 1.13 8.00
C LEU A 370 -17.56 0.98 9.06
N PHE A 371 -16.29 0.85 8.64
CA PHE A 371 -15.15 0.82 9.56
C PHE A 371 -14.97 2.12 10.34
N ASN A 372 -15.17 3.26 9.68
CA ASN A 372 -15.17 4.57 10.34
C ASN A 372 -16.29 4.64 11.39
N LYS A 373 -17.51 4.16 11.07
CA LYS A 373 -18.63 4.15 12.01
C LYS A 373 -18.45 3.23 13.20
N MET A 374 -17.75 2.11 13.01
CA MET A 374 -17.35 1.20 14.10
C MET A 374 -16.23 1.77 15.00
N GLN A 375 -15.80 3.03 14.79
CA GLN A 375 -14.67 3.67 15.50
C GLN A 375 -13.37 2.85 15.45
N LEU A 376 -13.26 1.97 14.47
CA LEU A 376 -12.05 1.24 14.20
C LEU A 376 -11.09 2.16 13.43
N ALA A 377 -11.56 2.95 12.47
CA ALA A 377 -10.71 3.87 11.72
C ALA A 377 -10.78 5.32 12.23
N GLN A 378 -9.68 6.07 12.12
CA GLN A 378 -9.68 7.53 12.35
C GLN A 378 -10.27 8.30 11.14
N ALA A 379 -10.48 9.60 11.30
CA ALA A 379 -11.08 10.48 10.31
C ALA A 379 -10.39 10.43 8.92
N GLU A 380 -11.16 10.78 7.88
CA GLU A 380 -10.85 10.59 6.47
C GLU A 380 -9.43 11.03 6.07
N GLY A 381 -8.71 10.14 5.38
CA GLY A 381 -7.43 10.46 4.73
C GLY A 381 -6.23 10.65 5.67
N GLN A 382 -6.40 10.43 6.98
CA GLN A 382 -5.31 10.57 7.96
C GLN A 382 -4.57 9.26 8.25
N GLY A 383 -5.05 8.12 7.75
CA GLY A 383 -4.52 6.80 8.14
C GLY A 383 -3.00 6.65 8.01
N ILE A 384 -2.45 6.81 6.81
CA ILE A 384 -0.99 6.73 6.59
C ILE A 384 -0.24 7.81 7.38
N PRO A 385 -0.61 9.11 7.32
CA PRO A 385 -0.03 10.14 8.18
C PRO A 385 -0.03 9.79 9.67
N THR A 386 -1.08 9.16 10.18
CA THR A 386 -1.23 8.74 11.58
C THR A 386 -0.21 7.66 11.94
N ILE A 387 0.07 6.71 11.05
CA ILE A 387 1.14 5.71 11.28
C ILE A 387 2.50 6.43 11.41
N PHE A 388 2.84 7.33 10.47
CA PHE A 388 4.10 8.08 10.55
C PHE A 388 4.20 8.92 11.82
N LYS A 389 3.12 9.63 12.18
CA LYS A 389 3.06 10.46 13.38
C LYS A 389 3.25 9.63 14.65
N ALA A 390 2.49 8.54 14.80
CA ALA A 390 2.56 7.68 15.98
C ALA A 390 3.93 7.00 16.14
N MET A 391 4.54 6.56 15.04
CA MET A 391 5.90 5.99 15.07
C MET A 391 6.93 7.05 15.51
N ARG A 392 6.83 8.28 14.99
CA ARG A 392 7.75 9.37 15.34
C ARG A 392 7.61 9.85 16.77
N GLU A 393 6.38 9.96 17.28
CA GLU A 393 6.10 10.40 18.65
C GLU A 393 6.69 9.45 19.70
N GLU A 394 6.69 8.15 19.42
CA GLU A 394 7.28 7.11 20.29
C GLU A 394 8.76 6.82 19.97
N GLY A 395 9.41 7.59 19.08
CA GLY A 395 10.83 7.40 18.73
C GLY A 395 11.14 6.13 17.93
N CYS A 396 10.13 5.45 17.39
CA CYS A 396 10.31 4.31 16.50
C CYS A 396 10.82 4.76 15.11
N PRO A 397 11.52 3.88 14.37
CA PRO A 397 11.90 4.17 12.99
C PRO A 397 10.66 4.36 12.10
N GLU A 398 10.78 5.16 11.04
CA GLU A 398 9.66 5.42 10.15
C GLU A 398 9.16 4.14 9.45
N PRO A 399 7.84 4.02 9.20
CA PRO A 399 7.29 2.87 8.50
C PRO A 399 7.78 2.81 7.04
N VAL A 400 8.03 1.60 6.53
CA VAL A 400 8.46 1.37 5.15
C VAL A 400 7.31 0.77 4.35
N PHE A 401 7.01 1.36 3.19
CA PHE A 401 5.98 0.85 2.28
C PHE A 401 6.62 0.29 1.00
N GLU A 402 6.50 -1.01 0.82
CA GLU A 402 6.85 -1.72 -0.41
C GLU A 402 5.60 -1.82 -1.30
N ILE A 403 5.66 -1.19 -2.46
CA ILE A 403 4.53 -1.09 -3.39
C ILE A 403 4.88 -1.88 -4.64
N ASP A 404 4.23 -3.02 -4.81
CA ASP A 404 4.29 -3.81 -6.03
C ASP A 404 3.07 -3.53 -6.92
N THR A 405 3.02 -4.12 -8.12
CA THR A 405 1.86 -4.01 -9.01
C THR A 405 0.63 -4.71 -8.46
N GLU A 406 0.82 -5.82 -7.74
CA GLU A 406 -0.28 -6.68 -7.26
C GLU A 406 -0.39 -6.75 -5.73
N SER A 407 0.51 -6.09 -4.99
CA SER A 407 0.49 -6.12 -3.53
C SER A 407 1.06 -4.85 -2.91
N VAL A 408 0.71 -4.63 -1.64
CA VAL A 408 1.29 -3.58 -0.80
C VAL A 408 1.72 -4.21 0.52
N THR A 409 2.97 -3.98 0.91
CA THR A 409 3.50 -4.39 2.21
C THR A 409 3.85 -3.17 3.04
N CYS A 410 3.21 -3.05 4.19
CA CYS A 410 3.55 -2.05 5.21
C CYS A 410 4.46 -2.71 6.25
N ILE A 411 5.64 -2.16 6.47
CA ILE A 411 6.64 -2.67 7.40
C ILE A 411 6.78 -1.66 8.53
N LEU A 412 6.51 -2.10 9.76
CA LEU A 412 6.71 -1.32 10.97
C LEU A 412 7.96 -1.85 11.69
N PRO A 413 9.08 -1.10 11.72
CA PRO A 413 10.26 -1.49 12.48
C PRO A 413 10.05 -1.31 13.99
N ALA A 414 10.61 -2.21 14.79
CA ALA A 414 10.57 -2.14 16.25
C ALA A 414 11.42 -0.97 16.76
N HIS A 415 11.04 -0.45 17.93
CA HIS A 415 11.88 0.53 18.62
C HIS A 415 13.29 -0.06 18.95
N PRO A 416 14.41 0.60 18.62
CA PRO A 416 15.77 0.06 18.76
C PRO A 416 16.15 -0.42 20.18
N ARG A 417 15.58 0.22 21.22
CA ARG A 417 15.79 -0.23 22.62
C ARG A 417 15.31 -1.65 22.88
N HIS A 418 14.24 -2.09 22.23
CA HIS A 418 13.74 -3.46 22.38
C HIS A 418 14.69 -4.48 21.77
N GLN A 419 15.37 -4.11 20.68
CA GLN A 419 16.44 -4.95 20.11
C GLN A 419 17.58 -5.12 21.12
N THR A 420 18.01 -4.02 21.77
CA THR A 420 19.11 -4.06 22.75
C THR A 420 18.75 -4.89 23.99
N LEU A 421 17.57 -4.66 24.58
CA LEU A 421 17.07 -5.41 25.74
C LEU A 421 16.94 -6.90 25.44
N ARG A 422 16.51 -7.27 24.23
CA ARG A 422 16.40 -8.66 23.83
C ARG A 422 17.75 -9.33 23.68
N VAL A 423 18.73 -8.70 23.02
CA VAL A 423 20.08 -9.28 22.90
C VAL A 423 20.67 -9.52 24.31
N ILE A 424 20.42 -8.61 25.26
CA ILE A 424 20.79 -8.78 26.67
C ILE A 424 20.13 -10.02 27.28
N TYR A 425 18.82 -10.23 27.08
CA TYR A 425 18.11 -11.42 27.57
C TYR A 425 18.61 -12.72 26.92
N ASP A 426 18.88 -12.71 25.61
CA ASP A 426 19.46 -13.85 24.89
C ASP A 426 20.85 -14.18 25.40
N VAL A 427 21.65 -13.17 25.74
CA VAL A 427 22.95 -13.34 26.40
C VAL A 427 22.77 -13.99 27.77
N GLU A 428 21.82 -13.54 28.60
CA GLU A 428 21.53 -14.15 29.89
C GLU A 428 21.16 -15.63 29.76
N ASN A 429 20.29 -15.98 28.81
CA ASN A 429 19.95 -17.38 28.53
C ASN A 429 21.17 -18.17 28.05
N THR A 430 22.02 -17.58 27.20
CA THR A 430 23.25 -18.23 26.70
C THR A 430 24.24 -18.51 27.84
N ILE A 431 24.33 -17.59 28.82
CA ILE A 431 25.13 -17.76 30.04
C ILE A 431 24.55 -18.91 30.89
N VAL A 432 23.22 -18.98 31.05
CA VAL A 432 22.55 -20.07 31.77
C VAL A 432 22.78 -21.42 31.10
N LEU A 433 22.80 -21.46 29.76
CA LEU A 433 23.11 -22.66 28.96
C LEU A 433 24.62 -23.02 28.96
N GLY A 434 25.48 -22.21 29.60
CA GLY A 434 26.91 -22.49 29.74
C GLY A 434 27.78 -22.12 28.54
N ASN A 435 27.23 -21.44 27.51
CA ASN A 435 28.00 -21.06 26.32
C ASN A 435 28.59 -19.64 26.45
N TYR A 436 29.62 -19.51 27.29
CA TYR A 436 30.17 -18.21 27.68
C TYR A 436 30.91 -17.47 26.55
N THR A 437 31.50 -18.17 25.58
CA THR A 437 32.20 -17.55 24.45
C THR A 437 31.24 -16.87 23.48
N ALA A 438 30.10 -17.50 23.18
CA ALA A 438 29.05 -16.88 22.38
C ALA A 438 28.43 -15.66 23.08
N ALA A 439 28.22 -15.75 24.40
CA ALA A 439 27.75 -14.63 25.22
C ALA A 439 28.74 -13.45 25.22
N TYR A 440 30.05 -13.72 25.32
CA TYR A 440 31.11 -12.71 25.26
C TYR A 440 31.07 -11.93 23.94
N ASN A 441 31.05 -12.63 22.80
CA ASN A 441 31.06 -12.00 21.48
C ASN A 441 29.85 -11.08 21.28
N LYS A 442 28.65 -11.53 21.69
CA LYS A 442 27.42 -10.72 21.61
C LYS A 442 27.49 -9.47 22.50
N LEU A 443 28.03 -9.59 23.71
CA LEU A 443 28.21 -8.44 24.61
C LEU A 443 29.23 -7.44 24.07
N GLU A 444 30.31 -7.90 23.43
CA GLU A 444 31.30 -7.01 22.82
C GLU A 444 30.67 -6.16 21.70
N GLU A 445 29.78 -6.74 20.88
CA GLU A 445 29.06 -5.97 19.84
C GLU A 445 28.11 -4.92 20.42
N ILE A 446 27.41 -5.24 21.52
CA ILE A 446 26.54 -4.28 22.21
C ILE A 446 27.38 -3.12 22.75
N LEU A 447 28.46 -3.46 23.46
CA LEU A 447 29.33 -2.48 24.13
C LEU A 447 30.13 -1.61 23.15
N LYS A 448 30.38 -2.09 21.92
CA LYS A 448 30.93 -1.26 20.82
C LYS A 448 29.93 -0.20 20.35
N LYS A 449 28.63 -0.48 20.39
CA LYS A 449 27.57 0.47 20.01
C LYS A 449 27.23 1.42 21.16
N ASP A 450 27.17 0.90 22.38
CA ASP A 450 26.87 1.66 23.60
C ASP A 450 27.74 1.17 24.76
N ALA A 451 28.87 1.87 24.96
CA ALA A 451 29.84 1.55 26.00
C ALA A 451 29.33 1.81 27.44
N TYR A 452 28.22 2.54 27.59
CA TYR A 452 27.64 2.91 28.90
C TYR A 452 26.38 2.11 29.22
N ASN A 453 26.07 1.04 28.48
CA ASN A 453 24.96 0.16 28.83
C ASN A 453 25.28 -0.63 30.12
N PHE A 454 24.72 -0.18 31.24
CA PHE A 454 25.02 -0.73 32.57
C PHE A 454 24.79 -2.24 32.68
N ARG A 455 23.67 -2.72 32.13
CA ARG A 455 23.35 -4.15 32.18
C ARG A 455 24.30 -4.99 31.33
N ALA A 456 24.66 -4.51 30.15
CA ALA A 456 25.65 -5.19 29.31
C ALA A 456 27.03 -5.22 29.99
N LEU A 457 27.45 -4.14 30.68
CA LEU A 457 28.70 -4.09 31.44
C LEU A 457 28.71 -5.10 32.60
N GLU A 458 27.62 -5.22 33.37
CA GLU A 458 27.49 -6.21 34.44
C GLU A 458 27.61 -7.64 33.91
N LEU A 459 26.90 -7.96 32.82
CA LEU A 459 26.98 -9.27 32.18
C LEU A 459 28.36 -9.54 31.59
N PHE A 460 29.01 -8.53 31.01
CA PHE A 460 30.37 -8.64 30.48
C PHE A 460 31.38 -8.96 31.58
N CYS A 461 31.27 -8.32 32.74
CA CYS A 461 32.07 -8.63 33.91
C CYS A 461 31.83 -10.07 34.38
N LYS A 462 30.56 -10.48 34.49
CA LYS A 462 30.17 -11.84 34.90
C LYS A 462 30.72 -12.91 33.95
N VAL A 463 30.58 -12.72 32.64
CA VAL A 463 31.09 -13.65 31.62
C VAL A 463 32.62 -13.76 31.66
N ASN A 464 33.33 -12.65 31.79
CA ASN A 464 34.79 -12.67 31.87
C ASN A 464 35.32 -13.27 33.18
N SER A 465 34.60 -13.11 34.29
CA SER A 465 34.90 -13.81 35.54
C SER A 465 34.77 -15.34 35.36
N LEU A 466 33.67 -15.80 34.75
CA LEU A 466 33.44 -17.22 34.44
C LEU A 466 34.46 -17.80 33.45
N LEU A 467 34.85 -17.04 32.43
CA LEU A 467 35.89 -17.41 31.46
C LEU A 467 37.31 -17.31 32.04
N LYS A 468 37.47 -16.81 33.27
CA LYS A 468 38.77 -16.54 33.92
C LYS A 468 39.64 -15.53 33.15
N THR A 469 39.03 -14.62 32.40
CA THR A 469 39.69 -13.57 31.59
C THR A 469 39.35 -12.14 32.05
N PRO A 470 39.50 -11.79 33.35
CA PRO A 470 39.15 -10.45 33.85
C PRO A 470 39.99 -9.31 33.23
N HIS A 471 41.14 -9.63 32.63
CA HIS A 471 41.99 -8.67 31.90
C HIS A 471 41.27 -8.02 30.71
N ASN A 472 40.31 -8.71 30.08
CA ASN A 472 39.54 -8.17 28.96
C ASN A 472 38.65 -6.99 29.41
N VAL A 473 38.14 -7.03 30.65
CA VAL A 473 37.37 -5.94 31.24
C VAL A 473 38.25 -4.72 31.45
N LEU A 474 39.46 -4.91 32.00
CA LEU A 474 40.44 -3.84 32.17
C LEU A 474 40.82 -3.20 30.83
N LYS A 475 41.05 -4.03 29.81
CA LYS A 475 41.38 -3.58 28.45
C LYS A 475 40.25 -2.74 27.86
N PHE A 476 39.01 -3.23 27.93
CA PHE A 476 37.83 -2.53 27.44
C PHE A 476 37.62 -1.16 28.10
N ILE A 477 37.77 -1.07 29.42
CA ILE A 477 37.64 0.19 30.18
C ILE A 477 38.68 1.21 29.74
N LYS A 478 39.95 0.78 29.56
CA LYS A 478 41.05 1.64 29.13
C LYS A 478 40.88 2.12 27.69
N GLU A 479 40.48 1.22 26.78
CA GLU A 479 40.31 1.54 25.36
C GLU A 479 39.16 2.53 25.12
N ASN A 480 38.09 2.45 25.91
CA ASN A 480 36.91 3.31 25.75
C ASN A 480 36.89 4.53 26.68
N ASN A 481 37.94 4.77 27.48
CA ASN A 481 38.03 5.89 28.44
C ASN A 481 36.74 6.08 29.26
N ILE A 482 36.25 5.00 29.85
CA ILE A 482 34.96 5.01 30.56
C ILE A 482 35.02 5.91 31.80
N ASP A 483 34.13 6.91 31.84
CA ASP A 483 33.98 7.78 33.01
C ASP A 483 33.08 7.11 34.06
N PHE A 484 33.69 6.64 35.15
CA PHE A 484 32.98 5.99 36.25
C PHE A 484 31.94 6.89 36.94
N LYS A 485 32.01 8.22 36.79
CA LYS A 485 30.98 9.13 37.33
C LYS A 485 29.64 9.04 36.58
N LYS A 486 29.65 8.52 35.35
CA LYS A 486 28.45 8.34 34.53
C LYS A 486 27.82 6.96 34.69
N ILE A 487 28.42 6.09 35.50
CA ILE A 487 27.94 4.73 35.76
C ILE A 487 27.24 4.71 37.12
N ASN A 488 26.18 3.92 37.24
CA ASN A 488 25.52 3.72 38.52
C ASN A 488 26.45 3.01 39.54
N SER A 489 26.20 3.20 40.84
CA SER A 489 27.05 2.63 41.90
C SER A 489 27.12 1.10 41.88
N GLY A 490 26.02 0.43 41.50
CA GLY A 490 25.95 -1.03 41.40
C GLY A 490 26.93 -1.60 40.37
N THR A 491 26.89 -1.10 39.14
CA THR A 491 27.76 -1.57 38.05
C THR A 491 29.23 -1.24 38.34
N VAL A 492 29.53 -0.09 38.96
CA VAL A 492 30.91 0.22 39.41
C VAL A 492 31.43 -0.82 40.40
N THR A 493 30.58 -1.30 41.31
CA THR A 493 30.94 -2.31 42.32
C THR A 493 31.26 -3.65 41.64
N VAL A 494 30.43 -4.10 40.71
CA VAL A 494 30.64 -5.34 39.94
C VAL A 494 31.93 -5.29 39.12
N ILE A 495 32.25 -4.14 38.53
CA ILE A 495 33.51 -3.92 37.81
C ILE A 495 34.69 -4.04 38.78
N ALA A 496 34.63 -3.38 39.94
CA ALA A 496 35.69 -3.41 40.93
C ALA A 496 35.97 -4.83 41.45
N GLU A 497 34.92 -5.60 41.78
CA GLU A 497 35.03 -7.00 42.20
C GLU A 497 35.69 -7.87 41.12
N THR A 498 35.29 -7.68 39.86
CA THR A 498 35.84 -8.44 38.74
C THR A 498 37.33 -8.13 38.52
N LEU A 499 37.74 -6.87 38.67
CA LEU A 499 39.14 -6.47 38.56
C LEU A 499 39.99 -6.90 39.78
N ALA A 500 39.41 -6.97 40.98
CA ALA A 500 40.10 -7.47 42.17
C ALA A 500 40.53 -8.94 42.03
N SER A 501 39.77 -9.75 41.26
CA SER A 501 40.15 -11.13 40.93
C SER A 501 41.45 -11.24 40.08
N ILE A 502 41.94 -10.14 39.53
CA ILE A 502 43.23 -10.08 38.82
C ILE A 502 44.39 -10.11 39.82
N SER A 503 44.26 -9.44 40.97
CA SER A 503 45.32 -9.34 41.98
C SER A 503 45.58 -10.65 42.72
N GLU A 504 44.58 -11.51 42.92
CA GLU A 504 44.73 -12.79 43.62
C GLU A 504 45.46 -13.87 42.80
N LYS A 505 45.68 -13.66 41.50
CA LYS A 505 46.38 -14.63 40.62
C LYS A 505 47.86 -14.32 40.38
N LYS A 506 48.41 -13.32 41.07
CA LYS A 506 49.85 -13.04 41.11
C LYS A 506 50.41 -13.43 42.48
N GLU A 507 50.39 -14.73 42.79
CA GLU A 507 51.26 -15.34 43.79
C GLU A 507 52.12 -16.41 43.13
#